data_AF-A0A8J4WDV6-F1
#
_entry.id   AF-A0A8J4WDV6-F1
#
_cell.length_a   1.000
_cell.length_b   1.000
_cell.length_c   1.000
_cell.angle_alpha   90.00
_cell.angle_beta   90.00
_cell.angle_gamma   90.00
#
_symmetry.space_group_name_H-M   'P 1'
#
loop_
_entity.id
_entity.type
_entity.pdbx_description
1 polymer ?
#
loop_
_entity_poly.entity_id
_entity_poly.type
_entity_poly.pdbx_seq_one_letter_code
_entity_poly.pdbx_strand_id
1 'polypeptide(L)'
;MSYSLGRIFDSGLVVALFQFNFRKFIHPILVNFHGASVIRLNSLFLLTQSYAIGPTMAKSSFEYVKKFESSDVCLPSSWIVVRLDGQGFHKFSEKHGFQKPNDSRALALACRAAERVMSRHPDIVIAYGQSDEFSFVFRRSTEAFNRRASKLSSTVVSLFAASYVFEWPNFLPNVTLLYPPAFDSRVILYPTNRTLRDYLSWRQADCHINNLYNTCFWRLVQDASLTTTEAEERLRGTLSSDKNELLFSEFGCNYNNEPELFRKGTVLFRNKICLNEQKRPLSNRSIKYGSPT
;
A
#
# COMPACT_ATOMS: atom_id res chain seq x y z
N MET A 1 -15.16 66.57 -15.39
CA MET A 1 -15.92 66.44 -14.13
C MET A 1 -15.33 65.26 -13.37
N SER A 2 -14.27 65.44 -12.58
CA SER A 2 -14.19 66.05 -11.23
C SER A 2 -14.33 65.02 -10.10
N TYR A 3 -13.18 64.72 -9.50
CA TYR A 3 -12.84 64.53 -8.07
C TYR A 3 -13.39 63.37 -7.19
N SER A 4 -12.40 62.64 -6.66
CA SER A 4 -12.22 61.95 -5.35
C SER A 4 -13.16 62.25 -4.18
N LEU A 5 -13.50 61.20 -3.39
CA LEU A 5 -13.69 61.10 -1.92
C LEU A 5 -14.08 59.62 -1.63
N GLY A 6 -13.69 58.89 -0.58
CA GLY A 6 -13.33 59.25 0.78
C GLY A 6 -14.33 58.62 1.77
N ARG A 7 -13.93 57.52 2.42
CA ARG A 7 -14.29 57.06 3.79
C ARG A 7 -15.74 56.64 4.17
N ILE A 8 -15.77 55.58 5.01
CA ILE A 8 -16.69 55.25 6.12
C ILE A 8 -18.11 54.82 5.74
N PHE A 9 -18.44 53.56 6.02
CA PHE A 9 -19.76 53.22 6.57
C PHE A 9 -19.61 52.16 7.66
N ASP A 10 -20.05 52.58 8.84
CA ASP A 10 -20.35 51.77 10.01
C ASP A 10 -21.79 51.23 9.88
N SER A 11 -22.10 50.18 10.64
CA SER A 11 -23.44 49.67 10.99
C SER A 11 -24.30 48.89 9.96
N GLY A 12 -24.65 47.65 10.35
CA GLY A 12 -25.98 47.06 10.09
C GLY A 12 -26.04 45.83 9.17
N LEU A 13 -26.34 44.66 9.76
CA LEU A 13 -27.14 43.53 9.20
C LEU A 13 -26.78 43.06 7.77
N VAL A 14 -26.29 41.86 7.48
CA VAL A 14 -26.92 40.54 7.69
C VAL A 14 -25.83 39.49 7.40
N VAL A 15 -25.41 38.72 8.42
CA VAL A 15 -24.65 37.48 8.19
C VAL A 15 -25.66 36.33 8.22
N ALA A 16 -25.97 35.80 7.04
CA ALA A 16 -26.77 34.60 6.90
C ALA A 16 -25.99 33.40 7.45
N LEU A 17 -26.54 32.82 8.52
CA LEU A 17 -26.13 31.57 9.13
C LEU A 17 -26.21 30.41 8.13
N PHE A 18 -25.06 29.85 7.75
CA PHE A 18 -24.95 28.43 7.38
C PHE A 18 -24.04 27.73 8.40
N GLN A 19 -24.53 27.66 9.64
CA GLN A 19 -23.93 26.86 10.70
C GLN A 19 -24.52 25.45 10.58
N PHE A 20 -23.84 24.59 9.83
CA PHE A 20 -24.22 23.19 9.69
C PHE A 20 -24.20 22.52 11.07
N ASN A 21 -25.38 22.10 11.52
CA ASN A 21 -25.68 21.73 12.90
C ASN A 21 -25.14 20.33 13.24
N PHE A 22 -23.84 20.20 13.49
CA PHE A 22 -23.18 18.93 13.87
C PHE A 22 -23.73 18.32 15.17
N ARG A 23 -24.44 19.08 16.01
CA ARG A 23 -24.97 18.64 17.31
C ARG A 23 -26.20 17.74 17.24
N LYS A 24 -26.95 17.69 16.12
CA LYS A 24 -28.18 16.89 16.03
C LYS A 24 -27.98 15.44 15.60
N PHE A 25 -26.83 15.07 15.05
CA PHE A 25 -26.58 13.72 14.53
C PHE A 25 -25.94 12.75 15.54
N ILE A 26 -25.24 13.26 16.56
CA ILE A 26 -24.47 12.42 17.50
C ILE A 26 -25.30 12.01 18.74
N HIS A 27 -26.36 12.77 19.06
CA HIS A 27 -27.13 12.56 20.29
C HIS A 27 -27.93 11.24 20.38
N PRO A 28 -28.41 10.59 19.30
CA PRO A 28 -29.06 9.29 19.40
C PRO A 28 -28.08 8.09 19.38
N ILE A 29 -26.79 8.28 19.09
CA ILE A 29 -25.80 7.19 18.99
C ILE A 29 -25.16 6.87 20.36
N LEU A 30 -25.15 7.83 21.29
CA LEU A 30 -24.46 7.69 22.60
C LEU A 30 -25.33 7.11 23.73
N VAL A 31 -26.61 6.81 23.50
CA VAL A 31 -27.57 6.60 24.60
C VAL A 31 -27.55 5.19 25.22
N ASN A 32 -26.85 4.21 24.65
CA ASN A 32 -26.92 2.82 25.16
C ASN A 32 -25.56 2.11 25.31
N PHE A 33 -24.54 2.79 25.83
CA PHE A 33 -23.33 2.13 26.34
C PHE A 33 -23.34 2.10 27.88
N HIS A 34 -24.06 1.14 28.46
CA HIS A 34 -23.89 0.84 29.89
C HIS A 34 -22.64 -0.04 30.07
N GLY A 35 -21.62 0.49 30.77
CA GLY A 35 -20.46 -0.29 31.24
C GLY A 35 -19.14 -0.13 30.47
N ALA A 36 -19.05 0.72 29.44
CA ALA A 36 -17.76 1.20 28.96
C ALA A 36 -17.27 2.34 29.86
N SER A 37 -15.99 2.41 30.20
CA SER A 37 -15.42 3.41 31.12
C SER A 37 -15.70 4.85 30.68
N VAL A 38 -16.82 5.41 31.15
CA VAL A 38 -17.16 6.82 31.07
C VAL A 38 -16.95 7.39 32.47
N ILE A 39 -15.90 8.15 32.67
CA ILE A 39 -15.64 8.84 33.94
C ILE A 39 -16.62 10.02 34.05
N ARG A 40 -17.56 9.95 34.99
CA ARG A 40 -18.38 11.10 35.43
C ARG A 40 -18.63 11.05 36.94
N LEU A 41 -18.38 12.18 37.60
CA LEU A 41 -18.50 12.42 39.04
C LEU A 41 -19.96 12.58 39.52
N ASN A 42 -20.17 12.07 40.74
CA ASN A 42 -21.22 12.34 41.73
C ASN A 42 -22.58 11.58 41.70
N SER A 43 -22.67 10.75 42.76
CA SER A 43 -23.75 10.04 43.43
C SER A 43 -25.15 10.69 43.49
N LEU A 44 -26.19 9.89 43.21
CA LEU A 44 -27.34 9.72 44.11
C LEU A 44 -28.08 8.39 43.84
N PHE A 45 -28.36 7.65 44.91
CA PHE A 45 -29.03 6.35 44.93
C PHE A 45 -30.56 6.51 44.83
N LEU A 46 -31.23 5.70 44.00
CA LEU A 46 -32.65 5.36 44.15
C LEU A 46 -32.89 3.89 43.76
N LEU A 47 -33.50 3.17 44.69
CA LEU A 47 -33.89 1.75 44.60
C LEU A 47 -35.04 1.56 43.61
N THR A 48 -34.89 0.65 42.66
CA THR A 48 -36.02 0.11 41.88
C THR A 48 -36.05 -1.42 41.95
N GLN A 49 -37.26 -1.91 42.20
CA GLN A 49 -37.65 -3.29 42.46
C GLN A 49 -37.36 -4.20 41.25
N SER A 50 -36.67 -5.31 41.50
CA SER A 50 -36.32 -6.31 40.50
C SER A 50 -37.50 -7.24 40.19
N TYR A 51 -38.02 -7.19 38.97
CA TYR A 51 -38.74 -8.31 38.38
C TYR A 51 -37.73 -9.24 37.69
N ALA A 52 -37.66 -10.49 38.15
CA ALA A 52 -36.79 -11.51 37.60
C ALA A 52 -37.31 -11.95 36.22
N ILE A 53 -36.84 -11.28 35.17
CA ILE A 53 -36.80 -11.84 33.82
C ILE A 53 -35.50 -12.63 33.74
N GLY A 54 -35.59 -13.94 33.48
CA GLY A 54 -34.42 -14.81 33.32
C GLY A 54 -33.39 -14.19 32.37
N PRO A 55 -32.07 -14.44 32.56
CA PRO A 55 -31.02 -13.66 31.92
C PRO A 55 -31.12 -13.76 30.40
N THR A 56 -31.71 -12.75 29.77
CA THR A 56 -31.52 -12.50 28.34
C THR A 56 -30.05 -12.13 28.21
N MET A 57 -29.26 -12.99 27.56
CA MET A 57 -27.85 -12.73 27.29
C MET A 57 -27.70 -11.30 26.78
N ALA A 58 -27.02 -10.42 27.52
CA ALA A 58 -27.05 -8.96 27.30
C ALA A 58 -26.66 -8.52 25.87
N LYS A 59 -26.03 -9.42 25.10
CA LYS A 59 -25.63 -9.21 23.71
C LYS A 59 -26.71 -9.55 22.68
N SER A 60 -27.71 -10.35 23.02
CA SER A 60 -28.72 -10.87 22.08
C SER A 60 -29.69 -9.79 21.59
N SER A 61 -29.99 -8.79 22.42
CA SER A 61 -30.82 -7.63 22.06
C SER A 61 -30.21 -6.77 20.95
N PHE A 62 -28.87 -6.77 20.84
CA PHE A 62 -28.13 -5.98 19.85
C PHE A 62 -27.60 -6.82 18.68
N GLU A 63 -27.78 -8.14 18.70
CA GLU A 63 -27.18 -9.03 17.70
C GLU A 63 -27.71 -8.81 16.28
N TYR A 64 -28.92 -8.26 16.14
CA TYR A 64 -29.50 -7.95 14.83
C TYR A 64 -28.64 -7.02 13.98
N VAL A 65 -27.79 -6.18 14.59
CA VAL A 65 -26.90 -5.26 13.86
C VAL A 65 -25.84 -5.98 13.02
N LYS A 66 -25.48 -7.23 13.37
CA LYS A 66 -24.57 -8.05 12.57
C LYS A 66 -25.15 -8.39 11.19
N LYS A 67 -26.48 -8.40 11.04
CA LYS A 67 -27.14 -8.69 9.76
C LYS A 67 -26.91 -7.62 8.69
N PHE A 68 -26.45 -6.43 9.09
CA PHE A 68 -26.07 -5.36 8.16
C PHE A 68 -24.65 -5.53 7.60
N GLU A 69 -23.84 -6.44 8.15
CA GLU A 69 -22.54 -6.78 7.56
C GLU A 69 -22.76 -7.47 6.20
N SER A 70 -22.14 -6.94 5.15
CA SER A 70 -22.20 -7.55 3.82
C SER A 70 -21.24 -8.73 3.72
N SER A 71 -21.70 -9.82 3.09
CA SER A 71 -20.82 -10.93 2.72
C SER A 71 -19.99 -10.54 1.50
N ASP A 72 -18.68 -10.77 1.59
CA ASP A 72 -17.69 -10.32 0.61
C ASP A 72 -16.73 -11.44 0.19
N VAL A 73 -17.29 -12.65 0.08
CA VAL A 73 -16.53 -13.85 -0.29
C VAL A 73 -16.13 -13.81 -1.76
N CYS A 74 -14.84 -13.98 -2.04
CA CYS A 74 -14.30 -14.02 -3.40
C CYS A 74 -14.71 -15.30 -4.13
N LEU A 75 -15.02 -15.17 -5.43
CA LEU A 75 -15.41 -16.27 -6.31
C LEU A 75 -14.45 -17.47 -6.18
N PRO A 76 -14.93 -18.70 -5.94
CA PRO A 76 -14.09 -19.89 -5.85
C PRO A 76 -13.26 -20.13 -7.13
N SER A 77 -12.12 -20.82 -6.99
CA SER A 77 -11.25 -21.18 -8.12
C SER A 77 -10.76 -20.00 -8.97
N SER A 78 -10.82 -18.77 -8.47
CA SER A 78 -10.23 -17.58 -9.09
C SER A 78 -8.95 -17.17 -8.36
N TRP A 79 -8.00 -16.61 -9.10
CA TRP A 79 -6.84 -15.91 -8.52
C TRP A 79 -7.34 -14.67 -7.79
N ILE A 80 -6.79 -14.43 -6.60
CA ILE A 80 -7.09 -13.22 -5.84
C ILE A 80 -5.83 -12.37 -5.83
N VAL A 81 -5.92 -11.17 -6.39
CA VAL A 81 -4.85 -10.19 -6.34
C VAL A 81 -5.24 -9.12 -5.33
N VAL A 82 -4.39 -8.91 -4.34
CA VAL A 82 -4.48 -7.78 -3.42
C VAL A 82 -3.43 -6.77 -3.84
N ARG A 83 -3.85 -5.65 -4.42
CA ARG A 83 -2.94 -4.55 -4.81
C ARG A 83 -2.98 -3.47 -3.76
N LEU A 84 -1.80 -3.03 -3.33
CA LEU A 84 -1.57 -1.90 -2.45
C LEU A 84 -0.97 -0.74 -3.25
N ASP A 85 -1.35 0.49 -2.91
CA ASP A 85 -0.84 1.73 -3.51
C ASP A 85 -0.58 2.77 -2.39
N GLY A 86 0.47 3.57 -2.53
CA GLY A 86 0.88 4.56 -1.54
C GLY A 86 -0.05 5.79 -1.54
N GLN A 87 -0.70 6.08 -0.41
CA GLN A 87 -1.59 7.24 -0.34
C GLN A 87 -0.79 8.54 -0.29
N GLY A 88 -0.84 9.32 -1.38
CA GLY A 88 -0.15 10.60 -1.47
C GLY A 88 1.37 10.46 -1.44
N PHE A 89 1.90 9.36 -1.97
CA PHE A 89 3.31 9.02 -1.84
C PHE A 89 4.27 10.00 -2.53
N HIS A 90 3.77 10.78 -3.49
CA HIS A 90 4.53 11.90 -4.06
C HIS A 90 4.99 12.88 -2.97
N LYS A 91 4.05 13.38 -2.15
CA LYS A 91 4.35 14.28 -1.02
C LYS A 91 5.18 13.58 0.06
N PHE A 92 4.93 12.29 0.29
CA PHE A 92 5.70 11.50 1.23
C PHE A 92 7.18 11.42 0.82
N SER A 93 7.45 11.08 -0.44
CA SER A 93 8.81 10.97 -0.97
C SER A 93 9.56 12.31 -0.92
N GLU A 94 8.88 13.42 -1.20
CA GLU A 94 9.45 14.76 -1.13
C GLU A 94 9.81 15.15 0.30
N LYS A 95 8.87 14.98 1.25
CA LYS A 95 9.09 15.34 2.67
C LYS A 95 10.19 14.52 3.34
N HIS A 96 10.41 13.29 2.89
CA HIS A 96 11.46 12.40 3.41
C HIS A 96 12.74 12.43 2.57
N GLY A 97 12.86 13.32 1.58
CA GLY A 97 14.09 13.53 0.81
C GLY A 97 14.52 12.31 -0.01
N PHE A 98 13.56 11.62 -0.64
CA PHE A 98 13.86 10.49 -1.51
C PHE A 98 14.60 10.94 -2.76
N GLN A 99 15.56 10.12 -3.19
CA GLN A 99 16.27 10.34 -4.44
C GLN A 99 15.31 10.26 -5.64
N LYS A 100 15.53 11.12 -6.62
CA LYS A 100 14.75 11.20 -7.86
C LYS A 100 15.67 10.84 -9.04
N PRO A 101 15.18 10.07 -10.03
CA PRO A 101 13.82 9.55 -10.19
C PRO A 101 13.47 8.38 -9.25
N ASN A 102 14.45 7.61 -8.80
CA ASN A 102 14.25 6.40 -7.99
C ASN A 102 15.16 6.40 -6.75
N ASP A 103 14.61 5.98 -5.61
CA ASP A 103 15.38 5.75 -4.38
C ASP A 103 15.48 4.25 -4.10
N SER A 104 16.67 3.68 -4.29
CA SER A 104 16.92 2.24 -4.10
C SER A 104 16.65 1.78 -2.67
N ARG A 105 16.85 2.64 -1.67
CA ARG A 105 16.62 2.33 -0.25
C ARG A 105 15.14 2.19 0.03
N ALA A 106 14.34 3.11 -0.51
CA ALA A 106 12.88 3.08 -0.37
C ALA A 106 12.28 1.86 -1.08
N LEU A 107 12.76 1.53 -2.28
CA LEU A 107 12.33 0.33 -3.00
C LEU A 107 12.71 -0.96 -2.23
N ALA A 108 13.93 -1.02 -1.69
CA ALA A 108 14.37 -2.16 -0.87
C ALA A 108 13.54 -2.29 0.41
N LEU A 109 13.18 -1.18 1.06
CA LEU A 109 12.27 -1.15 2.22
C LEU A 109 10.89 -1.72 1.85
N ALA A 110 10.31 -1.29 0.74
CA ALA A 110 9.03 -1.80 0.25
C ALA A 110 9.10 -3.30 -0.06
N CYS A 111 10.19 -3.76 -0.68
CA CYS A 111 10.43 -5.18 -0.91
C CYS A 111 10.51 -5.97 0.40
N ARG A 112 11.20 -5.45 1.41
CA ARG A 112 11.29 -6.09 2.72
C ARG A 112 9.94 -6.18 3.43
N ALA A 113 9.10 -5.15 3.29
CA ALA A 113 7.73 -5.18 3.79
C ALA A 113 6.90 -6.25 3.05
N ALA A 114 7.04 -6.36 1.72
CA ALA A 114 6.38 -7.39 0.93
C ALA A 114 6.85 -8.82 1.28
N GLU A 115 8.14 -9.02 1.54
CA GLU A 115 8.68 -10.30 2.03
C GLU A 115 8.04 -10.73 3.35
N ARG A 116 7.82 -9.80 4.28
CA ARG A 116 7.13 -10.08 5.56
C ARG A 116 5.68 -10.48 5.34
N VAL A 117 4.98 -9.77 4.46
CA VAL A 117 3.60 -10.11 4.08
C VAL A 117 3.54 -11.52 3.49
N MET A 118 4.42 -11.83 2.53
CA MET A 118 4.51 -13.18 1.99
C MET A 118 4.83 -14.17 3.10
N SER A 119 5.84 -13.95 3.93
CA SER A 119 6.19 -14.87 5.02
C SER A 119 5.02 -15.19 5.95
N ARG A 120 4.15 -14.22 6.26
CA ARG A 120 2.96 -14.42 7.08
C ARG A 120 1.81 -15.12 6.34
N HIS A 121 1.71 -14.94 5.03
CA HIS A 121 0.63 -15.47 4.19
C HIS A 121 1.19 -16.51 3.18
N PRO A 122 1.26 -17.81 3.57
CA PRO A 122 1.85 -18.86 2.74
C PRO A 122 1.14 -19.06 1.39
N ASP A 123 -0.14 -18.70 1.31
CA ASP A 123 -0.98 -18.84 0.12
C ASP A 123 -0.68 -17.81 -0.98
N ILE A 124 0.11 -16.78 -0.68
CA ILE A 124 0.65 -15.86 -1.69
C ILE A 124 1.78 -16.56 -2.44
N VAL A 125 1.64 -16.68 -3.75
CA VAL A 125 2.57 -17.42 -4.63
C VAL A 125 3.56 -16.51 -5.36
N ILE A 126 3.13 -15.30 -5.72
CA ILE A 126 3.93 -14.29 -6.37
C ILE A 126 3.50 -12.91 -5.83
N ALA A 127 4.46 -12.01 -5.66
CA ALA A 127 4.22 -10.60 -5.47
C ALA A 127 5.04 -9.80 -6.48
N TYR A 128 4.48 -8.71 -6.98
CA TYR A 128 5.15 -7.79 -7.90
C TYR A 128 5.06 -6.37 -7.34
N GLY A 129 6.16 -5.64 -7.31
CA GLY A 129 6.23 -4.27 -6.81
C GLY A 129 6.95 -3.31 -7.74
N GLN A 130 6.49 -2.07 -7.76
CA GLN A 130 7.00 -0.95 -8.56
C GLN A 130 6.70 0.34 -7.80
N SER A 131 7.64 1.29 -7.77
CA SER A 131 7.43 2.59 -7.09
C SER A 131 6.93 2.38 -5.66
N ASP A 132 5.67 2.75 -5.40
CA ASP A 132 4.93 2.69 -4.15
C ASP A 132 3.77 1.69 -4.19
N GLU A 133 3.63 0.93 -5.29
CA GLU A 133 2.63 -0.13 -5.43
C GLU A 133 3.21 -1.55 -5.21
N PHE A 134 2.39 -2.43 -4.63
CA PHE A 134 2.68 -3.86 -4.52
C PHE A 134 1.43 -4.71 -4.78
N SER A 135 1.56 -5.69 -5.65
CA SER A 135 0.50 -6.67 -5.97
C SER A 135 0.83 -8.03 -5.38
N PHE A 136 -0.02 -8.56 -4.52
CA PHE A 136 0.11 -9.89 -3.93
C PHE A 136 -0.90 -10.85 -4.54
N VAL A 137 -0.42 -11.96 -5.11
CA VAL A 137 -1.27 -12.94 -5.79
C VAL A 137 -1.44 -14.18 -4.92
N PHE A 138 -2.64 -14.42 -4.44
CA PHE A 138 -3.02 -15.64 -3.75
C PHE A 138 -3.37 -16.74 -4.75
N ARG A 139 -2.97 -17.97 -4.44
CA ARG A 139 -3.33 -19.16 -5.24
C ARG A 139 -4.85 -19.32 -5.37
N ARG A 140 -5.29 -19.85 -6.52
CA ARG A 140 -6.73 -20.05 -6.82
C ARG A 140 -7.48 -20.86 -5.76
N SER A 141 -6.81 -21.87 -5.23
CA SER A 141 -7.34 -22.80 -4.22
C SER A 141 -7.17 -22.31 -2.78
N THR A 142 -6.90 -21.01 -2.56
CA THR A 142 -6.77 -20.47 -1.19
C THR A 142 -8.11 -20.56 -0.47
N GLU A 143 -8.08 -21.01 0.78
CA GLU A 143 -9.21 -20.94 1.71
C GLU A 143 -8.94 -19.94 2.85
N ALA A 144 -7.86 -19.15 2.73
CA ALA A 144 -7.46 -18.19 3.74
C ALA A 144 -8.61 -17.21 4.04
N PHE A 145 -8.94 -17.07 5.33
CA PHE A 145 -10.02 -16.22 5.83
C PHE A 145 -11.39 -16.49 5.17
N ASN A 146 -11.68 -17.74 4.80
CA ASN A 146 -12.88 -18.11 4.04
C ASN A 146 -13.05 -17.26 2.78
N ARG A 147 -11.92 -16.87 2.15
CA ARG A 147 -11.86 -16.04 0.95
C ARG A 147 -12.56 -14.69 1.07
N ARG A 148 -12.72 -14.14 2.27
CA ARG A 148 -13.33 -12.82 2.49
C ARG A 148 -12.40 -11.70 2.00
N ALA A 149 -12.87 -10.91 1.04
CA ALA A 149 -12.08 -9.84 0.43
C ALA A 149 -11.59 -8.80 1.45
N SER A 150 -12.46 -8.35 2.36
CA SER A 150 -12.14 -7.41 3.44
C SER A 150 -11.05 -7.92 4.35
N LYS A 151 -11.08 -9.21 4.72
CA LYS A 151 -10.06 -9.83 5.57
C LYS A 151 -8.73 -9.97 4.84
N LEU A 152 -8.74 -10.43 3.60
CA LEU A 152 -7.53 -10.51 2.77
C LEU A 152 -6.91 -9.12 2.58
N SER A 153 -7.71 -8.14 2.18
CA SER A 153 -7.29 -6.75 1.99
C SER A 153 -6.71 -6.13 3.28
N SER A 154 -7.50 -6.14 4.37
CA SER A 154 -7.09 -5.49 5.62
C SER A 154 -5.86 -6.13 6.26
N THR A 155 -5.72 -7.47 6.20
CA THR A 155 -4.56 -8.15 6.78
C THR A 155 -3.29 -7.90 5.98
N VAL A 156 -3.36 -7.91 4.64
CA VAL A 156 -2.22 -7.61 3.77
C VAL A 156 -1.77 -6.15 3.94
N VAL A 157 -2.68 -5.18 3.84
CA VAL A 157 -2.32 -3.76 3.91
C VAL A 157 -1.83 -3.34 5.28
N SER A 158 -2.46 -3.83 6.36
CA SER A 158 -2.03 -3.49 7.73
C SER A 158 -0.66 -4.07 8.03
N LEU A 159 -0.39 -5.31 7.62
CA LEU A 159 0.93 -5.93 7.80
C LEU A 159 2.00 -5.26 6.94
N PHE A 160 1.67 -4.87 5.71
CA PHE A 160 2.60 -4.14 4.84
C PHE A 160 2.96 -2.78 5.46
N ALA A 161 1.97 -1.98 5.84
CA ALA A 161 2.17 -0.66 6.44
C ALA A 161 2.96 -0.75 7.75
N ALA A 162 2.59 -1.68 8.63
CA ALA A 162 3.31 -1.90 9.89
C ALA A 162 4.75 -2.36 9.65
N SER A 163 4.97 -3.26 8.67
CA SER A 163 6.32 -3.71 8.31
C SER A 163 7.16 -2.58 7.70
N TYR A 164 6.55 -1.70 6.91
CA TYR A 164 7.22 -0.56 6.29
C TYR A 164 7.73 0.42 7.36
N VAL A 165 6.91 0.73 8.37
CA VAL A 165 7.33 1.56 9.51
C VAL A 165 8.37 0.84 10.37
N PHE A 166 8.15 -0.44 10.66
CA PHE A 166 9.04 -1.24 11.50
C PHE A 166 10.45 -1.39 10.89
N GLU A 167 10.54 -1.51 9.57
CA GLU A 167 11.81 -1.67 8.86
C GLU A 167 12.44 -0.36 8.42
N TRP A 168 11.72 0.75 8.48
CA TRP A 168 12.21 2.07 8.10
C TRP A 168 13.65 2.36 8.59
N PRO A 169 13.99 2.21 9.89
CA PRO A 169 15.34 2.52 10.38
C PRO A 169 16.44 1.64 9.79
N ASN A 170 16.11 0.43 9.29
CA ASN A 170 17.10 -0.48 8.69
C ASN A 170 17.52 -0.05 7.28
N PHE A 171 16.63 0.62 6.55
CA PHE A 171 16.87 1.03 5.16
C PHE A 171 17.13 2.53 5.02
N LEU A 172 16.57 3.34 5.93
CA LEU A 172 16.67 4.79 5.95
C LEU A 172 17.16 5.27 7.33
N PRO A 173 18.34 4.83 7.80
CA PRO A 173 18.82 5.09 9.17
C PRO A 173 19.00 6.58 9.47
N ASN A 174 19.30 7.39 8.44
CA ASN A 174 19.55 8.83 8.58
C ASN A 174 18.33 9.69 8.23
N VAL A 175 17.17 9.09 7.96
CA VAL A 175 15.95 9.82 7.63
C VAL A 175 14.92 9.55 8.72
N THR A 176 14.54 10.59 9.46
CA THR A 176 13.48 10.45 10.47
C THR A 176 12.14 10.32 9.76
N LEU A 177 11.35 9.32 10.17
CA LEU A 177 9.97 9.18 9.68
C LEU A 177 9.11 10.29 10.27
N LEU A 178 8.70 11.25 9.44
CA LEU A 178 7.99 12.46 9.87
C LEU A 178 6.52 12.18 10.20
N TYR A 179 5.89 11.27 9.45
CA TYR A 179 4.52 10.84 9.66
C TYR A 179 4.32 9.42 9.13
N PRO A 180 3.36 8.64 9.67
CA PRO A 180 3.14 7.27 9.24
C PRO A 180 2.66 7.23 7.78
N PRO A 181 3.23 6.35 6.93
CA PRO A 181 2.73 6.14 5.59
C PRO A 181 1.38 5.43 5.64
N ALA A 182 0.52 5.73 4.67
CA ALA A 182 -0.75 5.06 4.48
C ALA A 182 -0.77 4.39 3.10
N PHE A 183 -1.43 3.24 3.03
CA PHE A 183 -1.57 2.47 1.80
C PHE A 183 -3.04 2.19 1.57
N ASP A 184 -3.48 2.33 0.32
CA ASP A 184 -4.76 1.80 -0.11
C ASP A 184 -4.65 0.28 -0.34
N SER A 185 -5.79 -0.39 -0.50
CA SER A 185 -5.79 -1.80 -0.86
C SER A 185 -7.04 -2.16 -1.63
N ARG A 186 -6.85 -2.92 -2.71
CA ARG A 186 -7.92 -3.34 -3.61
C ARG A 186 -7.80 -4.84 -3.90
N VAL A 187 -8.93 -5.54 -3.87
CA VAL A 187 -9.00 -6.96 -4.18
C VAL A 187 -9.58 -7.13 -5.59
N ILE A 188 -8.84 -7.80 -6.46
CA ILE A 188 -9.22 -8.08 -7.84
C ILE A 188 -9.22 -9.59 -8.07
N LEU A 189 -10.23 -10.09 -8.77
CA LEU A 189 -10.38 -11.51 -9.08
C LEU A 189 -10.07 -11.78 -10.55
N TYR A 190 -9.22 -12.77 -10.81
CA TYR A 190 -8.90 -13.24 -12.15
C TYR A 190 -9.26 -14.71 -12.31
N PRO A 191 -10.20 -15.07 -13.20
CA PRO A 191 -10.70 -16.44 -13.31
C PRO A 191 -9.68 -17.40 -13.95
N THR A 192 -8.78 -16.90 -14.80
CA THR A 192 -7.86 -17.72 -15.59
C THR A 192 -6.41 -17.33 -15.38
N ASN A 193 -5.49 -18.24 -15.70
CA ASN A 193 -4.06 -17.96 -15.68
C ASN A 193 -3.67 -16.90 -16.72
N ARG A 194 -4.38 -16.85 -17.86
CA ARG A 194 -4.15 -15.85 -18.91
C ARG A 194 -4.42 -14.44 -18.39
N THR A 195 -5.60 -14.20 -17.80
CA THR A 195 -5.97 -12.89 -17.28
C THR A 195 -5.06 -12.44 -16.13
N LEU A 196 -4.57 -13.36 -15.30
CA LEU A 196 -3.55 -13.04 -14.28
C LEU A 196 -2.22 -12.63 -14.92
N ARG A 197 -1.75 -13.36 -15.95
CA ARG A 197 -0.52 -13.01 -16.66
C ARG A 197 -0.63 -11.65 -17.34
N ASP A 198 -1.77 -11.37 -17.99
CA ASP A 198 -2.02 -10.09 -18.63
C ASP A 198 -2.01 -8.94 -17.61
N TYR A 199 -2.56 -9.16 -16.41
CA TYR A 199 -2.47 -8.20 -15.30
C TYR A 199 -1.02 -7.93 -14.88
N LEU A 200 -0.22 -8.98 -14.65
CA LEU A 200 1.18 -8.82 -14.23
C LEU A 200 2.02 -8.15 -15.33
N SER A 201 1.81 -8.50 -16.60
CA SER A 201 2.43 -7.85 -17.74
C SER A 201 2.03 -6.37 -17.85
N TRP A 202 0.76 -6.05 -17.57
CA TRP A 202 0.28 -4.67 -17.55
C TRP A 202 0.98 -3.86 -16.46
N ARG A 203 1.15 -4.41 -15.25
CA ARG A 203 1.93 -3.76 -14.18
C ARG A 203 3.40 -3.57 -14.57
N GLN A 204 4.02 -4.54 -15.23
CA GLN A 204 5.40 -4.38 -15.70
C GLN A 204 5.55 -3.35 -16.83
N ALA A 205 4.60 -3.28 -17.76
CA ALA A 205 4.58 -2.26 -18.80
C ALA A 205 4.42 -0.85 -18.21
N ASP A 206 3.57 -0.71 -17.19
CA ASP A 206 3.37 0.52 -16.43
C ASP A 206 4.69 0.98 -15.77
N CYS A 207 5.45 0.06 -15.16
CA CYS A 207 6.79 0.31 -14.62
C CYS A 207 7.72 0.90 -15.66
N HIS A 208 7.77 0.28 -16.83
CA HIS A 208 8.67 0.68 -17.87
C HIS A 208 8.36 2.08 -18.40
N ILE A 209 7.08 2.38 -18.63
CA ILE A 209 6.61 3.68 -19.13
C ILE A 209 6.89 4.77 -18.09
N ASN A 210 6.52 4.53 -16.83
CA ASN A 210 6.68 5.51 -15.76
C ASN A 210 8.15 5.75 -15.44
N ASN A 211 8.98 4.71 -15.39
CA ASN A 211 10.41 4.87 -15.13
C ASN A 211 11.12 5.63 -16.25
N LEU A 212 10.81 5.34 -17.52
CA LEU A 212 11.38 6.05 -18.66
C LEU A 212 11.00 7.54 -18.62
N TYR A 213 9.71 7.84 -18.41
CA TYR A 213 9.23 9.21 -18.28
C TYR A 213 9.91 9.95 -17.11
N ASN A 214 9.91 9.35 -15.91
CA ASN A 214 10.49 9.96 -14.71
C ASN A 214 12.00 10.18 -14.86
N THR A 215 12.72 9.26 -15.50
CA THR A 215 14.16 9.41 -15.74
C THR A 215 14.44 10.61 -16.63
N CYS A 216 13.74 10.74 -17.76
CA CYS A 216 13.84 11.94 -18.61
C CYS A 216 13.47 13.22 -17.85
N PHE A 217 12.34 13.17 -17.14
CA PHE A 217 11.80 14.32 -16.42
C PHE A 217 12.79 14.86 -15.39
N TRP A 218 13.34 13.99 -14.54
CA TRP A 218 14.26 14.42 -13.50
C TRP A 218 15.65 14.79 -14.04
N ARG A 219 16.09 14.20 -15.17
CA ARG A 219 17.30 14.67 -15.86
C ARG A 219 17.13 16.08 -16.41
N LEU A 220 15.99 16.40 -17.01
CA LEU A 220 15.68 17.76 -17.47
C LEU A 220 15.68 18.75 -16.31
N VAL A 221 15.07 18.40 -15.18
CA VAL A 221 15.00 19.28 -14.00
C VAL A 221 16.36 19.45 -13.31
N GLN A 222 17.12 18.37 -13.15
CA GLN A 222 18.37 18.40 -12.38
C GLN A 222 19.60 18.82 -13.20
N ASP A 223 19.75 18.27 -14.40
CA ASP A 223 20.97 18.45 -15.21
C ASP A 223 20.81 19.64 -16.17
N ALA A 224 19.62 19.82 -16.76
CA ALA A 224 19.32 20.96 -17.65
C ALA A 224 18.70 22.17 -16.93
N SER A 225 18.54 22.10 -15.60
CA SER A 225 17.99 23.19 -14.75
C SER A 225 16.62 23.73 -15.19
N LEU A 226 15.81 22.91 -15.87
CA LEU A 226 14.45 23.27 -16.26
C LEU A 226 13.53 23.28 -15.05
N THR A 227 12.50 24.12 -15.08
CA THR A 227 11.40 24.01 -14.11
C THR A 227 10.59 22.75 -14.37
N THR A 228 9.83 22.30 -13.36
CA THR A 228 8.95 21.13 -13.49
C THR A 228 7.94 21.31 -14.62
N THR A 229 7.38 22.51 -14.77
CA THR A 229 6.41 22.83 -15.83
C THR A 229 7.02 22.77 -17.22
N GLU A 230 8.25 23.29 -17.39
CA GLU A 230 8.95 23.25 -18.68
C GLU A 230 9.35 21.82 -19.05
N ALA A 231 9.80 21.02 -18.08
CA ALA A 231 10.12 19.61 -18.31
C ALA A 231 8.86 18.80 -18.70
N GLU A 232 7.70 19.07 -18.08
CA GLU A 232 6.43 18.45 -18.45
C GLU A 232 6.00 18.82 -19.89
N GLU A 233 6.10 20.10 -20.25
CA GLU A 233 5.78 20.57 -21.60
C GLU A 233 6.72 19.95 -22.64
N ARG A 234 8.03 19.88 -22.34
CA ARG A 234 9.04 19.30 -23.23
C ARG A 234 8.80 17.82 -23.51
N LEU A 235 8.30 17.08 -22.52
CA LEU A 235 8.00 15.65 -22.65
C LEU A 235 6.58 15.38 -23.18
N ARG A 236 5.73 16.40 -23.31
CA ARG A 236 4.35 16.25 -23.78
C ARG A 236 4.32 15.74 -25.23
N GLY A 237 3.52 14.72 -25.48
CA GLY A 237 3.34 14.14 -26.83
C GLY A 237 4.52 13.30 -27.34
N THR A 238 5.62 13.19 -26.59
CA THR A 238 6.79 12.40 -26.99
C THR A 238 6.53 10.90 -26.89
N LEU A 239 7.11 10.12 -27.79
CA LEU A 239 7.08 8.65 -27.78
C LEU A 239 8.22 8.10 -26.91
N SER A 240 8.26 6.77 -26.75
CA SER A 240 9.35 6.10 -26.03
C SER A 240 10.69 6.21 -26.76
N SER A 241 10.71 6.23 -28.09
CA SER A 241 11.91 6.46 -28.89
C SER A 241 12.53 7.81 -28.58
N ASP A 242 11.71 8.86 -28.59
CA ASP A 242 12.15 10.24 -28.45
C ASP A 242 12.73 10.48 -27.04
N LYS A 243 12.15 9.85 -26.02
CA LYS A 243 12.67 9.86 -24.64
C LYS A 243 14.03 9.18 -24.52
N ASN A 244 14.22 8.05 -25.19
CA ASN A 244 15.52 7.37 -25.21
C ASN A 244 16.58 8.19 -25.95
N GLU A 245 16.20 8.80 -27.08
CA GLU A 245 17.09 9.69 -27.85
C GLU A 245 17.45 10.94 -27.04
N LEU A 246 16.50 11.54 -26.33
CA LEU A 246 16.73 12.67 -25.44
C LEU A 246 17.71 12.31 -24.31
N LEU A 247 17.53 11.17 -23.65
CA LEU A 247 18.46 10.70 -22.61
C LEU A 247 19.88 10.50 -23.16
N PHE A 248 19.99 9.92 -24.36
CA PHE A 248 21.29 9.61 -24.94
C PHE A 248 22.01 10.84 -25.50
N SER A 249 21.30 11.69 -26.25
CA SER A 249 21.88 12.84 -26.95
C SER A 249 22.17 14.02 -26.03
N GLU A 250 21.25 14.36 -25.12
CA GLU A 250 21.40 15.53 -24.25
C GLU A 250 22.17 15.19 -22.96
N PHE A 251 22.00 13.98 -22.42
CA PHE A 251 22.57 13.60 -21.11
C PHE A 251 23.61 12.49 -21.18
N GLY A 252 23.92 11.94 -22.37
CA GLY A 252 24.86 10.82 -22.52
C GLY A 252 24.41 9.55 -21.78
N CYS A 253 23.13 9.45 -21.43
CA CYS A 253 22.57 8.38 -20.61
C CYS A 253 21.91 7.32 -21.49
N ASN A 254 22.44 6.09 -21.46
CA ASN A 254 21.77 4.96 -22.09
C ASN A 254 20.78 4.33 -21.10
N TYR A 255 19.48 4.50 -21.35
CA TYR A 255 18.42 3.95 -20.51
C TYR A 255 18.54 2.44 -20.30
N ASN A 256 19.07 1.68 -21.26
CA ASN A 256 19.26 0.23 -21.08
C ASN A 256 20.30 -0.14 -20.01
N ASN A 257 21.17 0.80 -19.64
CA ASN A 257 22.15 0.63 -18.58
C ASN A 257 21.59 1.01 -17.20
N GLU A 258 20.39 1.61 -17.13
CA GLU A 258 19.73 1.84 -15.85
C GLU A 258 19.49 0.50 -15.12
N PRO A 259 19.59 0.49 -13.77
CA PRO A 259 19.38 -0.71 -12.98
C PRO A 259 18.06 -1.42 -13.33
N GLU A 260 18.13 -2.75 -13.46
CA GLU A 260 16.95 -3.56 -13.82
C GLU A 260 15.83 -3.40 -12.80
N LEU A 261 16.18 -3.20 -11.53
CA LEU A 261 15.24 -2.91 -10.44
C LEU A 261 14.28 -1.75 -10.81
N PHE A 262 14.80 -0.69 -11.42
CA PHE A 262 14.03 0.50 -11.78
C PHE A 262 13.23 0.28 -13.07
N ARG A 263 13.81 -0.45 -14.04
CA ARG A 263 13.19 -0.66 -15.36
C ARG A 263 12.12 -1.75 -15.38
N LYS A 264 12.27 -2.79 -14.56
CA LYS A 264 11.47 -4.02 -14.61
C LYS A 264 10.65 -4.26 -13.34
N GLY A 265 10.85 -3.46 -12.30
CA GLY A 265 10.26 -3.65 -10.98
C GLY A 265 10.87 -4.83 -10.23
N THR A 266 10.21 -5.24 -9.13
CA THR A 266 10.64 -6.37 -8.30
C THR A 266 9.60 -7.47 -8.33
N VAL A 267 10.04 -8.71 -8.57
CA VAL A 267 9.22 -9.92 -8.45
C VAL A 267 9.70 -10.74 -7.27
N LEU A 268 8.80 -11.01 -6.33
CA LEU A 268 9.01 -11.96 -5.23
C LEU A 268 8.20 -13.22 -5.50
N PHE A 269 8.83 -14.38 -5.41
CA PHE A 269 8.16 -15.66 -5.62
C PHE A 269 8.73 -16.71 -4.67
N ARG A 270 7.93 -17.75 -4.39
CA ARG A 270 8.39 -18.84 -3.54
C ARG A 270 9.10 -19.91 -4.38
N ASN A 271 10.37 -20.15 -4.07
CA ASN A 271 11.04 -21.35 -4.54
C ASN A 271 10.53 -22.56 -3.75
N LYS A 272 9.86 -23.48 -4.44
CA LYS A 272 9.70 -24.84 -3.92
C LYS A 272 11.06 -25.52 -4.04
N ILE A 273 11.84 -25.53 -2.97
CA ILE A 273 12.98 -26.45 -2.90
C ILE A 273 12.38 -27.86 -2.95
N CYS A 274 12.49 -28.53 -4.10
CA CYS A 274 12.24 -29.96 -4.18
C CYS A 274 13.28 -30.64 -3.29
N LEU A 275 12.86 -31.15 -2.14
CA LEU A 275 13.68 -31.97 -1.24
C LEU A 275 13.99 -33.36 -1.83
N ASN A 276 14.42 -33.44 -3.10
CA ASN A 276 14.71 -34.68 -3.81
C ASN A 276 16.19 -34.90 -4.14
N GLU A 277 17.11 -34.07 -3.66
CA GLU A 277 18.56 -34.23 -3.91
C GLU A 277 19.39 -34.75 -2.71
N GLN A 278 18.75 -35.26 -1.65
CA GLN A 278 19.47 -35.92 -0.54
C GLN A 278 19.11 -37.40 -0.38
N LYS A 279 19.13 -38.16 -1.48
CA LYS A 279 19.30 -39.63 -1.43
C LYS A 279 20.22 -40.09 -2.56
N ARG A 280 21.50 -39.77 -2.47
CA ARG A 280 22.55 -40.61 -3.07
C ARG A 280 23.30 -41.27 -1.92
N PRO A 281 23.24 -42.61 -1.76
CA PRO A 281 24.13 -43.29 -0.83
C PRO A 281 25.56 -43.09 -1.35
N LEU A 282 26.46 -42.64 -0.47
CA LEU A 282 27.89 -42.74 -0.70
C LEU A 282 28.23 -44.22 -0.86
N SER A 283 28.41 -44.67 -2.10
CA SER A 283 28.98 -45.98 -2.36
C SER A 283 30.46 -45.93 -1.99
N ASN A 284 30.84 -46.84 -1.09
CA ASN A 284 32.20 -47.10 -0.66
C ASN A 284 33.17 -47.15 -1.86
N ARG A 285 34.09 -46.19 -1.93
CA ARG A 285 35.37 -46.41 -2.60
C ARG A 285 36.44 -46.59 -1.53
N SER A 286 36.85 -47.85 -1.44
CA SER A 286 37.93 -48.39 -0.62
C SER A 286 39.23 -47.59 -0.83
N ILE A 287 39.79 -47.13 0.28
CA ILE A 287 41.15 -46.60 0.36
C ILE A 287 42.10 -47.79 0.20
N LYS A 288 42.83 -47.86 -0.92
CA LYS A 288 43.98 -48.76 -1.04
C LYS A 288 45.15 -48.14 -0.27
N TYR A 289 45.52 -48.78 0.84
CA TYR A 289 46.80 -48.57 1.49
C TYR A 289 47.92 -49.08 0.57
N GLY A 290 48.86 -48.22 0.20
CA GLY A 290 50.13 -48.64 -0.37
C GLY A 290 51.07 -49.05 0.76
N SER A 291 51.59 -50.28 0.70
CA SER A 291 52.69 -50.73 1.56
C SER A 291 54.03 -50.58 0.83
N PRO A 292 55.14 -50.38 1.57
CA PRO A 292 56.41 -49.91 1.03
C PRO A 292 57.36 -51.05 0.68
N THR A 293 58.08 -50.90 -0.44
CA THR A 293 59.46 -51.36 -0.69
C THR A 293 59.98 -50.63 -1.91
#